data_AF-A0A3C0U1H9-F1
#
_entry.id   AF-A0A3C0U1H9-F1
#
_cell.length_a   1.000
_cell.length_b   1.000
_cell.length_c   1.000
_cell.angle_alpha   90.00
_cell.angle_beta   90.00
_cell.angle_gamma   90.00
#
_symmetry.space_group_name_H-M   'P 1'
#
loop_
_entity.id
_entity.type
_entity.pdbx_description
1 polymer ?
#
loop_
_entity_poly.entity_id
_entity_poly.type
_entity_poly.pdbx_seq_one_letter_code
_entity_poly.pdbx_strand_id
1 'polypeptide(L)'
;MLFLAVKDKISKMRKHPIKKIVGLTALYAALIVGIFVLQFKTESVLNRVFGDLHVSFAQTQADGAGMKLKNQFQAAYRGITVSASENFPVQVFSADDAQNVRNLTLESFTETPSSIELHFDDGSTIAFSVGGEGVENQLAITASPANEDDIITVPYKTSSSYTVEELGANRMILSTKDQMSALTAPAMDAERLTFAAGNNLALYGDYDPAKHFEFVAVSGLPMTDSMTYNTTLKQFRDTLVTRFAQQASSATADSLTESEVVAYVAEMAGRNMYNEAIDTVPDSFKKGNRRTYVSAPFFDTLVAMDRSLNMETERMASMVNTALSSKNPDIFTMEGIGDYILREKNTSVIASLLQFPGRMEEFTPSVAQASGLMSLYAKLYRSDGSLAGPLEPLMEKCISVIGENAKLENGELVITEGDMILSTEQYTVTGTALIALGGIMQHPEYAEAGRLLVNKQLSSMDSLSLQTLANLYPVLVEENTFYPHTKILGYYGTKPVWAWTCARDISYRIMGDDIVNINIDFPQNYTHYVIFKGVPTFHARIEIQQLMFRTDPSFEIYNSSGYVYHSEDETFFLKSRHKSQNELIRLWCDHATNFTQK
;
A
#
# COMPACT_ATOMS: atom_id res chain seq x y z
N MET A 1 -50.68 -47.46 -89.21
CA MET A 1 -51.08 -48.21 -88.00
C MET A 1 -50.23 -47.78 -86.78
N LEU A 2 -50.02 -46.48 -86.55
CA LEU A 2 -49.29 -45.93 -85.38
C LEU A 2 -50.08 -44.82 -84.65
N PHE A 3 -51.24 -44.40 -85.18
CA PHE A 3 -52.05 -43.31 -84.63
C PHE A 3 -53.13 -43.76 -83.63
N LEU A 4 -53.35 -45.07 -83.46
CA LEU A 4 -54.36 -45.62 -82.55
C LEU A 4 -53.81 -46.01 -81.17
N ALA A 5 -52.50 -46.23 -81.03
CA ALA A 5 -51.89 -46.60 -79.75
C ALA A 5 -51.58 -45.39 -78.82
N VAL A 6 -51.49 -44.18 -79.37
CA VAL A 6 -51.21 -42.96 -78.58
C VAL A 6 -52.48 -42.39 -77.95
N LYS A 7 -53.65 -42.59 -78.59
CA LYS A 7 -54.92 -42.05 -78.10
C LYS A 7 -55.43 -42.75 -76.83
N ASP A 8 -55.14 -44.05 -76.69
CA ASP A 8 -55.60 -44.83 -75.54
C ASP A 8 -54.71 -44.67 -74.29
N LYS A 9 -53.42 -44.34 -74.49
CA LYS A 9 -52.50 -44.00 -73.40
C LYS A 9 -52.74 -42.59 -72.83
N ILE A 10 -53.19 -41.65 -73.68
CA ILE A 10 -53.55 -40.27 -73.26
C ILE A 10 -54.95 -40.23 -72.62
N SER A 11 -55.88 -41.10 -73.03
CA SER A 11 -57.22 -41.25 -72.45
C SER A 11 -57.20 -41.77 -70.99
N LYS A 12 -56.30 -42.69 -70.65
CA LYS A 12 -56.15 -43.19 -69.27
C LYS A 12 -55.47 -42.21 -68.30
N MET A 13 -54.68 -41.25 -68.79
CA MET A 13 -54.03 -40.26 -67.93
C MET A 13 -54.93 -39.09 -67.49
N ARG A 14 -56.14 -38.98 -68.04
CA ARG A 14 -57.04 -37.83 -67.90
C ARG A 14 -58.24 -38.04 -66.96
N LYS A 15 -58.22 -39.07 -66.10
CA LYS A 15 -59.22 -39.24 -65.04
C LYS A 15 -58.68 -38.70 -63.72
N HIS A 16 -59.20 -37.54 -63.31
CA HIS A 16 -58.93 -36.82 -62.04
C HIS A 16 -57.72 -35.88 -61.99
N PRO A 17 -57.68 -34.79 -62.79
CA PRO A 17 -56.65 -33.74 -62.67
C PRO A 17 -56.64 -33.11 -61.26
N ILE A 18 -57.81 -32.95 -60.63
CA ILE A 18 -57.95 -32.39 -59.27
C ILE A 18 -57.33 -33.31 -58.22
N LYS A 19 -57.52 -34.64 -58.30
CA LYS A 19 -56.93 -35.58 -57.33
C LYS A 19 -55.42 -35.64 -57.42
N LYS A 20 -54.84 -35.48 -58.62
CA LYS A 20 -53.39 -35.41 -58.80
C LYS A 20 -52.81 -34.11 -58.25
N ILE A 21 -53.47 -32.97 -58.47
CA ILE A 21 -53.06 -31.69 -57.91
C ILE A 21 -53.12 -31.75 -56.37
N VAL A 22 -54.25 -32.18 -55.79
CA VAL A 22 -54.41 -32.31 -54.34
C VAL A 22 -53.40 -33.31 -53.74
N GLY A 23 -53.15 -34.43 -54.42
CA GLY A 23 -52.13 -35.40 -53.99
C GLY A 23 -50.71 -34.85 -54.03
N LEU A 24 -50.36 -34.07 -55.06
CA LEU A 24 -49.05 -33.40 -55.14
C LEU A 24 -48.93 -32.30 -54.08
N THR A 25 -49.96 -31.50 -53.87
CA THR A 25 -49.97 -30.44 -52.84
C THR A 25 -49.84 -31.04 -51.44
N ALA A 26 -50.53 -32.15 -51.16
CA ALA A 26 -50.40 -32.86 -49.88
C ALA A 26 -48.99 -33.45 -49.70
N LEU A 27 -48.39 -34.00 -50.76
CA LEU A 27 -47.01 -34.50 -50.73
C LEU A 27 -46.01 -33.37 -50.48
N TYR A 28 -46.13 -32.24 -51.19
CA TYR A 28 -45.27 -31.08 -50.99
C TYR A 28 -45.45 -30.48 -49.60
N ALA A 29 -46.68 -30.40 -49.07
CA ALA A 29 -46.93 -29.96 -47.71
C ALA A 29 -46.29 -30.91 -46.68
N ALA A 30 -46.42 -32.22 -46.86
CA ALA A 30 -45.77 -33.21 -45.99
C ALA A 30 -44.24 -33.15 -46.06
N LEU A 31 -43.68 -32.87 -47.24
CA LEU A 31 -42.23 -32.76 -47.45
C LEU A 31 -41.68 -31.46 -46.84
N ILE A 32 -42.39 -30.34 -46.99
CA ILE A 32 -42.07 -29.07 -46.32
C ILE A 32 -42.16 -29.21 -44.80
N VAL A 33 -43.24 -29.82 -44.28
CA VAL A 33 -43.39 -30.10 -42.85
C VAL A 33 -42.30 -31.04 -42.36
N GLY A 34 -41.95 -32.08 -43.13
CA GLY A 34 -40.88 -33.01 -42.80
C GLY A 34 -39.50 -32.34 -42.75
N ILE A 35 -39.19 -31.44 -43.67
CA ILE A 35 -37.97 -30.61 -43.64
C ILE A 35 -37.97 -29.68 -42.43
N PHE A 36 -39.11 -29.03 -42.12
CA PHE A 36 -39.24 -28.18 -40.94
C PHE A 36 -39.01 -28.98 -39.65
N VAL A 37 -39.64 -30.15 -39.50
CA VAL A 37 -39.47 -31.00 -38.31
C VAL A 37 -38.02 -31.51 -38.17
N LEU A 38 -37.32 -31.75 -39.28
CA LEU A 38 -35.89 -32.14 -39.27
C LEU A 38 -34.93 -30.98 -38.98
N GLN A 39 -35.29 -29.73 -39.33
CA GLN A 39 -34.45 -28.55 -39.11
C GLN A 39 -34.56 -27.99 -37.69
N PHE A 40 -35.68 -28.16 -37.00
CA PHE A 40 -35.84 -27.71 -35.62
C PHE A 40 -35.42 -28.81 -34.63
N LYS A 41 -34.11 -28.96 -34.39
CA LYS A 41 -33.62 -29.64 -33.18
C LYS A 41 -34.26 -28.94 -31.97
N THR A 42 -34.85 -29.68 -31.03
CA THR A 42 -35.49 -29.11 -29.84
C THR A 42 -34.46 -28.35 -29.01
N GLU A 43 -34.56 -27.03 -29.01
CA GLU A 43 -33.77 -26.16 -28.15
C GLU A 43 -34.53 -25.93 -26.85
N SER A 44 -33.86 -26.08 -25.72
CA SER A 44 -34.43 -25.83 -24.40
C SER A 44 -33.56 -24.84 -23.63
N VAL A 45 -34.21 -23.93 -22.90
CA VAL A 45 -33.52 -22.97 -22.02
C VAL A 45 -33.58 -23.47 -20.59
N LEU A 46 -32.43 -23.55 -19.93
CA LEU A 46 -32.31 -23.79 -18.50
C LEU A 46 -32.22 -22.47 -17.77
N ASN A 47 -33.00 -22.28 -16.70
CA ASN A 47 -32.92 -21.12 -15.83
C ASN A 47 -32.53 -21.54 -14.41
N ARG A 48 -31.73 -20.70 -13.75
CA ARG A 48 -31.28 -20.81 -12.36
C ARG A 48 -31.44 -19.45 -11.68
N VAL A 49 -31.84 -19.46 -10.42
CA VAL A 49 -32.14 -18.24 -9.65
C VAL A 49 -31.47 -18.35 -8.29
N PHE A 50 -30.69 -17.33 -7.95
CA PHE A 50 -29.98 -17.18 -6.68
C PHE A 50 -30.27 -15.77 -6.16
N GLY A 51 -31.23 -15.59 -5.25
CA GLY A 51 -31.69 -14.24 -4.87
C GLY A 51 -32.13 -13.41 -6.09
N ASP A 52 -31.51 -12.25 -6.30
CA ASP A 52 -31.74 -11.36 -7.44
C ASP A 52 -30.93 -11.73 -8.70
N LEU A 53 -30.06 -12.76 -8.62
CA LEU A 53 -29.27 -13.25 -9.75
C LEU A 53 -30.08 -14.28 -10.54
N HIS A 54 -30.29 -13.99 -11.82
CA HIS A 54 -30.94 -14.89 -12.77
C HIS A 54 -29.93 -15.35 -13.82
N VAL A 55 -29.65 -16.65 -13.88
CA VAL A 55 -28.73 -17.25 -14.84
C VAL A 55 -29.48 -18.16 -15.80
N SER A 56 -29.25 -18.02 -17.09
CA SER A 56 -29.89 -18.83 -18.13
C SER A 56 -28.89 -19.39 -19.14
N PHE A 57 -29.20 -20.58 -19.64
CA PHE A 57 -28.37 -21.34 -20.60
C PHE A 57 -29.24 -21.91 -21.71
N ALA A 58 -28.69 -22.00 -22.92
CA ALA A 58 -29.33 -22.73 -24.02
C ALA A 58 -28.76 -24.16 -24.14
N GLN A 59 -29.63 -25.13 -24.40
CA GLN A 59 -29.26 -26.52 -24.68
C GLN A 59 -29.87 -26.99 -26.00
N THR A 60 -29.16 -27.89 -26.68
CA THR A 60 -29.61 -28.54 -27.90
C THR A 60 -29.38 -30.04 -27.83
N GLN A 61 -30.14 -30.79 -28.62
CA GLN A 61 -30.02 -32.24 -28.68
C GLN A 61 -28.70 -32.64 -29.37
N ALA A 62 -27.84 -33.36 -28.65
CA ALA A 62 -26.59 -33.90 -29.18
C ALA A 62 -26.86 -35.08 -30.14
N ASP A 63 -25.85 -35.51 -30.89
CA ASP A 63 -25.93 -36.71 -31.74
C ASP A 63 -25.84 -37.96 -30.84
N GLY A 64 -26.94 -38.22 -30.12
CA GLY A 64 -27.11 -39.18 -29.03
C GLY A 64 -28.27 -38.74 -28.14
N ALA A 65 -28.82 -39.61 -27.29
CA ALA A 65 -29.97 -39.27 -26.43
C ALA A 65 -29.68 -38.23 -25.31
N GLY A 66 -28.57 -37.50 -25.39
CA GLY A 66 -28.14 -36.49 -24.42
C GLY A 66 -28.34 -35.05 -24.91
N MET A 67 -28.50 -34.12 -23.97
CA MET A 67 -28.54 -32.68 -24.24
C MET A 67 -27.13 -32.10 -24.08
N LYS A 68 -26.71 -31.20 -24.99
CA LYS A 68 -25.44 -30.46 -24.90
C LYS A 68 -25.73 -28.97 -24.71
N LEU A 69 -24.93 -28.29 -23.88
CA LEU A 69 -24.97 -26.83 -23.76
C LEU A 69 -24.54 -26.17 -25.08
N LYS A 70 -25.26 -25.13 -25.48
CA LYS A 70 -24.79 -24.18 -26.49
C LYS A 70 -23.81 -23.21 -25.85
N ASN A 71 -22.95 -22.59 -26.66
CA ASN A 71 -22.10 -21.49 -26.23
C ASN A 71 -22.91 -20.20 -26.07
N GLN A 72 -23.88 -20.23 -25.15
CA GLN A 72 -24.79 -19.13 -24.88
C GLN A 72 -25.23 -19.16 -23.42
N PHE A 73 -24.89 -18.11 -22.69
CA PHE A 73 -25.35 -17.90 -21.32
C PHE A 73 -25.71 -16.43 -21.08
N GLN A 74 -26.56 -16.20 -20.09
CA GLN A 74 -26.87 -14.88 -19.60
C GLN A 74 -27.02 -14.92 -18.07
N ALA A 75 -26.21 -14.14 -17.36
CA ALA A 75 -26.32 -13.89 -15.93
C ALA A 75 -26.74 -12.43 -15.71
N ALA A 76 -27.93 -12.21 -15.16
CA ALA A 76 -28.51 -10.89 -14.96
C ALA A 76 -28.74 -10.61 -13.47
N TYR A 77 -28.33 -9.42 -13.02
CA TYR A 77 -28.47 -8.96 -11.65
C TYR A 77 -28.60 -7.43 -11.63
N ARG A 78 -29.70 -6.92 -11.05
CA ARG A 78 -29.98 -5.50 -10.79
C ARG A 78 -29.42 -4.52 -11.84
N GLY A 79 -29.78 -4.69 -13.12
CA GLY A 79 -29.39 -3.77 -14.19
C GLY A 79 -28.11 -4.12 -14.95
N ILE A 80 -27.28 -5.03 -14.45
CA ILE A 80 -26.15 -5.61 -15.18
C ILE A 80 -26.56 -6.95 -15.78
N THR A 81 -26.11 -7.21 -17.00
CA THR A 81 -26.21 -8.53 -17.63
C THR A 81 -24.87 -8.92 -18.21
N VAL A 82 -24.24 -9.95 -17.64
CA VAL A 82 -23.08 -10.61 -18.21
C VAL A 82 -23.57 -11.71 -19.14
N SER A 83 -23.19 -11.68 -20.40
CA SER A 83 -23.71 -12.63 -21.39
C SER A 83 -22.73 -12.89 -22.50
N ALA A 84 -22.64 -14.16 -22.90
CA ALA A 84 -21.87 -14.57 -24.07
C ALA A 84 -22.75 -15.36 -25.04
N SER A 85 -22.37 -15.30 -26.32
CA SER A 85 -22.96 -16.06 -27.42
C SER A 85 -21.90 -16.39 -28.47
N GLU A 86 -22.23 -17.20 -29.48
CA GLU A 86 -21.32 -17.45 -30.61
C GLU A 86 -20.83 -16.17 -31.31
N ASN A 87 -21.68 -15.14 -31.40
CA ASN A 87 -21.32 -13.86 -32.04
C ASN A 87 -20.61 -12.90 -31.09
N PHE A 88 -20.71 -13.12 -29.77
CA PHE A 88 -20.08 -12.29 -28.75
C PHE A 88 -19.56 -13.17 -27.62
N PRO A 89 -18.48 -13.94 -27.88
CA PRO A 89 -18.02 -14.97 -26.97
C PRO A 89 -17.17 -14.40 -25.84
N VAL A 90 -16.99 -15.21 -24.80
CA VAL A 90 -15.89 -15.05 -23.85
C VAL A 90 -14.58 -15.26 -24.60
N GLN A 91 -13.57 -14.44 -24.30
CA GLN A 91 -12.30 -14.46 -25.02
C GLN A 91 -11.14 -14.58 -24.06
N VAL A 92 -10.07 -15.23 -24.50
CA VAL A 92 -8.79 -15.32 -23.79
C VAL A 92 -7.64 -14.94 -24.72
N PHE A 93 -6.65 -14.21 -24.21
CA PHE A 93 -5.41 -13.87 -24.93
C PHE A 93 -4.24 -13.78 -23.95
N SER A 94 -3.01 -13.91 -24.44
CA SER A 94 -1.81 -13.77 -23.59
C SER A 94 -1.49 -12.30 -23.35
N ALA A 95 -1.03 -11.95 -22.15
CA ALA A 95 -0.58 -10.59 -21.84
C ALA A 95 0.56 -10.10 -22.77
N ASP A 96 1.40 -11.03 -23.25
CA ASP A 96 2.52 -10.72 -24.16
C ASP A 96 2.11 -10.61 -25.64
N ASP A 97 0.93 -11.11 -26.02
CA ASP A 97 0.42 -11.08 -27.39
C ASP A 97 -1.10 -10.88 -27.43
N ALA A 98 -1.51 -9.64 -27.17
CA ALA A 98 -2.92 -9.21 -27.19
C ALA A 98 -3.61 -9.33 -28.57
N GLN A 99 -2.87 -9.64 -29.64
CA GLN A 99 -3.45 -9.86 -30.98
C GLN A 99 -3.99 -11.29 -31.15
N ASN A 100 -3.48 -12.25 -30.37
CA ASN A 100 -3.86 -13.65 -30.49
C ASN A 100 -5.05 -14.00 -29.59
N VAL A 101 -6.23 -13.52 -29.99
CA VAL A 101 -7.48 -13.71 -29.24
C VAL A 101 -8.12 -15.05 -29.59
N ARG A 102 -8.42 -15.85 -28.57
CA ARG A 102 -9.14 -17.14 -28.67
C ARG A 102 -10.53 -17.00 -28.08
N ASN A 103 -11.54 -17.51 -28.79
CA ASN A 103 -12.92 -17.55 -28.30
C ASN A 103 -13.14 -18.83 -27.51
N LEU A 104 -13.73 -18.71 -26.32
CA LEU A 104 -14.03 -19.83 -25.44
C LEU A 104 -15.44 -20.39 -25.70
N THR A 105 -15.57 -21.70 -25.49
CA THR A 105 -16.83 -22.44 -25.63
C THR A 105 -17.28 -22.96 -24.28
N LEU A 106 -18.50 -22.59 -23.86
CA LEU A 106 -19.09 -23.14 -22.62
C LEU A 106 -19.28 -24.66 -22.73
N GLU A 107 -18.70 -25.42 -21.80
CA GLU A 107 -18.79 -26.89 -21.77
C GLU A 107 -19.72 -27.40 -20.67
N SER A 108 -19.58 -26.86 -19.45
CA SER A 108 -20.33 -27.34 -18.29
C SER A 108 -20.50 -26.24 -17.23
N PHE A 109 -21.26 -26.53 -16.18
CA PHE A 109 -21.40 -25.66 -15.03
C PHE A 109 -21.52 -26.49 -13.74
N THR A 110 -21.12 -25.89 -12.62
CA THR A 110 -21.33 -26.39 -11.26
C THR A 110 -22.09 -25.35 -10.45
N GLU A 111 -22.99 -25.78 -9.56
CA GLU A 111 -23.82 -24.88 -8.75
C GLU A 111 -23.71 -25.21 -7.27
N THR A 112 -23.75 -24.16 -6.44
CA THR A 112 -23.92 -24.22 -4.98
C THR A 112 -25.23 -23.49 -4.60
N PRO A 113 -25.64 -23.45 -3.32
CA PRO A 113 -26.86 -22.72 -2.94
C PRO A 113 -26.85 -21.22 -3.26
N SER A 114 -25.67 -20.60 -3.39
CA SER A 114 -25.50 -19.15 -3.57
C SER A 114 -24.61 -18.77 -4.75
N SER A 115 -24.15 -19.74 -5.55
CA SER A 115 -23.26 -19.49 -6.67
C SER A 115 -23.44 -20.46 -7.83
N ILE A 116 -22.96 -20.04 -9.00
CA ILE A 116 -22.83 -20.87 -10.18
C ILE A 116 -21.50 -20.58 -10.87
N GLU A 117 -20.79 -21.63 -11.24
CA GLU A 117 -19.48 -21.58 -11.90
C GLU A 117 -19.58 -22.25 -13.26
N LEU A 118 -19.10 -21.54 -14.29
CA LEU A 118 -19.11 -21.92 -15.69
C LEU A 118 -17.72 -22.39 -16.09
N HIS A 119 -17.65 -23.53 -16.78
CA HIS A 119 -16.42 -24.16 -17.23
C HIS A 119 -16.31 -24.13 -18.76
N PHE A 120 -15.18 -23.67 -19.26
CA PHE A 120 -14.90 -23.51 -20.69
C PHE A 120 -13.93 -24.57 -21.23
N ASP A 121 -13.88 -24.71 -22.55
CA ASP A 121 -13.13 -25.74 -23.29
C ASP A 121 -11.61 -25.69 -23.13
N ASP A 122 -11.06 -24.55 -22.72
CA ASP A 122 -9.64 -24.39 -22.41
C ASP A 122 -9.30 -24.62 -20.93
N GLY A 123 -10.31 -24.85 -20.07
CA GLY A 123 -10.17 -24.97 -18.62
C GLY A 123 -10.37 -23.66 -17.84
N SER A 124 -10.61 -22.54 -18.53
CA SER A 124 -10.94 -21.27 -17.88
C SER A 124 -12.31 -21.35 -17.19
N THR A 125 -12.52 -20.52 -16.17
CA THR A 125 -13.75 -20.51 -15.38
C THR A 125 -14.33 -19.11 -15.19
N ILE A 126 -15.66 -19.01 -15.09
CA ILE A 126 -16.36 -17.79 -14.65
C ILE A 126 -17.39 -18.19 -13.60
N ALA A 127 -17.30 -17.62 -12.40
CA ALA A 127 -18.27 -17.82 -11.34
C ALA A 127 -19.04 -16.55 -10.99
N PHE A 128 -20.31 -16.73 -10.67
CA PHE A 128 -21.21 -15.70 -10.16
C PHE A 128 -21.67 -16.12 -8.77
N SER A 129 -21.55 -15.24 -7.78
CA SER A 129 -22.01 -15.52 -6.41
C SER A 129 -22.73 -14.33 -5.78
N VAL A 130 -23.70 -14.63 -4.93
CA VAL A 130 -24.54 -13.67 -4.22
C VAL A 130 -24.74 -14.11 -2.76
N GLY A 131 -24.57 -13.23 -1.77
CA GLY A 131 -24.97 -13.52 -0.40
C GLY A 131 -24.10 -14.53 0.39
N GLY A 132 -22.78 -14.53 0.20
CA GLY A 132 -21.83 -15.32 1.01
C GLY A 132 -21.41 -14.63 2.33
N GLU A 133 -20.65 -15.32 3.18
CA GLU A 133 -20.04 -14.71 4.39
C GLU A 133 -19.32 -13.40 4.04
N GLY A 134 -19.81 -12.27 4.55
CA GLY A 134 -19.27 -10.93 4.30
C GLY A 134 -19.84 -10.16 3.10
N VAL A 135 -20.76 -10.75 2.31
CA VAL A 135 -21.26 -10.16 1.04
C VAL A 135 -22.80 -10.19 0.97
N GLU A 136 -23.48 -9.51 1.90
CA GLU A 136 -24.93 -9.30 1.78
C GLU A 136 -25.23 -8.29 0.65
N ASN A 137 -26.22 -8.58 -0.20
CA ASN A 137 -26.74 -7.71 -1.26
C ASN A 137 -25.78 -7.27 -2.40
N GLN A 138 -24.71 -8.01 -2.67
CA GLN A 138 -23.82 -7.76 -3.81
C GLN A 138 -23.67 -8.99 -4.72
N LEU A 139 -23.34 -8.74 -5.99
CA LEU A 139 -22.91 -9.74 -6.97
C LEU A 139 -21.38 -9.72 -7.06
N ALA A 140 -20.77 -10.88 -6.84
CA ALA A 140 -19.37 -11.11 -7.16
C ALA A 140 -19.25 -11.92 -8.45
N ILE A 141 -18.41 -11.46 -9.38
CA ILE A 141 -18.06 -12.11 -10.64
C ILE A 141 -16.58 -12.43 -10.58
N THR A 142 -16.23 -13.71 -10.58
CA THR A 142 -14.82 -14.13 -10.64
C THR A 142 -14.54 -14.82 -11.96
N ALA A 143 -13.47 -14.46 -12.65
CA ALA A 143 -13.09 -15.11 -13.90
C ALA A 143 -11.60 -15.46 -13.88
N SER A 144 -11.28 -16.75 -13.98
CA SER A 144 -9.90 -17.24 -13.92
C SER A 144 -9.53 -17.89 -15.25
N PRO A 145 -8.47 -17.40 -15.93
CA PRO A 145 -7.93 -18.05 -17.11
C PRO A 145 -7.24 -19.38 -16.72
N ALA A 146 -7.14 -20.31 -17.67
CA ALA A 146 -6.48 -21.59 -17.44
C ALA A 146 -4.96 -21.47 -17.20
N ASN A 147 -4.30 -20.46 -17.81
CA ASN A 147 -2.89 -20.15 -17.61
C ASN A 147 -2.73 -18.83 -16.85
N GLU A 148 -1.74 -18.73 -15.97
CA GLU A 148 -1.54 -17.54 -15.12
C GLU A 148 -1.21 -16.25 -15.90
N ASP A 149 -0.55 -16.37 -17.06
CA ASP A 149 -0.14 -15.25 -17.91
C ASP A 149 -1.22 -14.83 -18.94
N ASP A 150 -2.36 -15.52 -18.96
CA ASP A 150 -3.48 -15.23 -19.85
C ASP A 150 -4.44 -14.19 -19.23
N ILE A 151 -5.17 -13.48 -20.09
CA ILE A 151 -6.19 -12.49 -19.75
C ILE A 151 -7.52 -12.97 -20.33
N ILE A 152 -8.56 -13.03 -19.50
CA ILE A 152 -9.92 -13.40 -19.90
C ILE A 152 -10.81 -12.16 -19.96
N THR A 153 -11.59 -12.04 -21.05
CA THR A 153 -12.58 -10.97 -21.20
C THR A 153 -13.99 -11.53 -21.34
N VAL A 154 -14.90 -10.96 -20.57
CA VAL A 154 -16.28 -11.41 -20.45
C VAL A 154 -17.21 -10.29 -20.88
N PRO A 155 -18.09 -10.52 -21.88
CA PRO A 155 -18.98 -9.47 -22.33
C PRO A 155 -20.12 -9.18 -21.35
N TYR A 156 -20.49 -7.90 -21.25
CA TYR A 156 -21.58 -7.44 -20.41
C TYR A 156 -22.37 -6.31 -21.09
N LYS A 157 -23.53 -6.00 -20.52
CA LYS A 157 -24.37 -4.87 -20.91
C LYS A 157 -25.15 -4.33 -19.72
N THR A 158 -25.52 -3.07 -19.83
CA THR A 158 -26.41 -2.38 -18.89
C THR A 158 -27.86 -2.44 -19.39
N SER A 159 -28.81 -2.49 -18.46
CA SER A 159 -30.23 -2.41 -18.76
C SER A 159 -30.62 -0.98 -19.11
N SER A 160 -31.51 -0.80 -20.09
CA SER A 160 -32.04 0.53 -20.48
C SER A 160 -32.84 1.24 -19.39
N SER A 161 -33.17 0.55 -18.31
CA SER A 161 -33.83 1.11 -17.12
C SER A 161 -32.86 1.80 -16.15
N TYR A 162 -31.56 1.67 -16.37
CA TYR A 162 -30.51 2.33 -15.58
C TYR A 162 -29.83 3.40 -16.44
N THR A 163 -29.43 4.49 -15.80
CA THR A 163 -28.57 5.51 -16.41
C THR A 163 -27.13 5.25 -15.98
N VAL A 164 -26.20 5.25 -16.95
CA VAL A 164 -24.77 5.20 -16.65
C VAL A 164 -24.33 6.62 -16.30
N GLU A 165 -24.08 6.87 -15.02
CA GLU A 165 -23.62 8.17 -14.52
C GLU A 165 -22.11 8.34 -14.74
N GLU A 166 -21.37 7.24 -14.59
CA GLU A 166 -19.92 7.19 -14.72
C GLU A 166 -19.52 5.86 -15.36
N LEU A 167 -18.56 5.92 -16.30
CA LEU A 167 -17.88 4.76 -16.84
C LEU A 167 -16.38 5.08 -16.93
N GLY A 168 -15.60 4.51 -16.02
CA GLY A 168 -14.15 4.54 -15.99
C GLY A 168 -13.54 3.20 -16.36
N ALA A 169 -12.20 3.13 -16.35
CA ALA A 169 -11.46 1.94 -16.75
C ALA A 169 -11.64 0.73 -15.82
N ASN A 170 -12.14 0.93 -14.60
CA ASN A 170 -12.28 -0.10 -13.55
C ASN A 170 -13.56 0.07 -12.72
N ARG A 171 -14.37 1.09 -13.01
CA ARG A 171 -15.54 1.44 -12.23
C ARG A 171 -16.64 1.95 -13.13
N MET A 172 -17.87 1.58 -12.83
CA MET A 172 -19.07 2.13 -13.45
C MET A 172 -20.12 2.42 -12.38
N ILE A 173 -20.77 3.58 -12.46
CA ILE A 173 -21.91 3.94 -11.60
C ILE A 173 -23.18 3.88 -12.43
N LEU A 174 -24.13 3.08 -11.96
CA LEU A 174 -25.48 3.01 -12.52
C LEU A 174 -26.46 3.67 -11.56
N SER A 175 -27.40 4.43 -12.09
CA SER A 175 -28.48 5.05 -11.31
C SER A 175 -29.84 4.64 -11.83
N THR A 176 -30.80 4.61 -10.91
CA THR A 176 -32.23 4.65 -11.17
C THR A 176 -32.81 5.86 -10.44
N LYS A 177 -34.13 6.05 -10.48
CA LYS A 177 -34.76 7.13 -9.71
C LYS A 177 -34.55 7.02 -8.19
N ASP A 178 -34.45 5.79 -7.69
CA ASP A 178 -34.54 5.51 -6.25
C ASP A 178 -33.24 4.92 -5.66
N GLN A 179 -32.27 4.56 -6.50
CA GLN A 179 -31.07 3.83 -6.09
C GLN A 179 -29.91 4.09 -7.05
N MET A 180 -28.68 4.16 -6.52
CA MET A 180 -27.46 4.03 -7.31
C MET A 180 -26.77 2.70 -6.98
N SER A 181 -25.98 2.20 -7.92
CA SER A 181 -25.19 0.99 -7.81
C SER A 181 -23.82 1.20 -8.45
N ALA A 182 -22.78 0.55 -7.91
CA ALA A 182 -21.43 0.62 -8.46
C ALA A 182 -20.96 -0.77 -8.87
N LEU A 183 -20.38 -0.86 -10.07
CA LEU A 183 -19.61 -2.00 -10.55
C LEU A 183 -18.12 -1.63 -10.46
N THR A 184 -17.33 -2.44 -9.75
CA THR A 184 -15.87 -2.34 -9.74
C THR A 184 -15.29 -3.61 -10.33
N ALA A 185 -14.31 -3.49 -11.22
CA ALA A 185 -13.65 -4.62 -11.88
C ALA A 185 -12.17 -4.33 -12.15
N PRO A 186 -11.33 -5.35 -12.40
CA PRO A 186 -9.90 -5.17 -12.67
C PRO A 186 -9.65 -4.21 -13.84
N ALA A 187 -10.38 -4.44 -14.94
CA ALA A 187 -10.52 -3.50 -16.03
C ALA A 187 -11.88 -3.70 -16.73
N MET A 188 -12.43 -2.64 -17.31
CA MET A 188 -13.65 -2.67 -18.10
C MET A 188 -13.63 -1.63 -19.22
N ASP A 189 -14.35 -1.93 -20.29
CA ASP A 189 -14.77 -0.97 -21.31
C ASP A 189 -16.30 -0.98 -21.44
N ALA A 190 -16.86 -0.34 -22.47
CA ALA A 190 -18.31 -0.24 -22.64
C ALA A 190 -19.03 -1.59 -22.86
N GLU A 191 -18.31 -2.66 -23.21
CA GLU A 191 -18.88 -3.95 -23.62
C GLU A 191 -18.27 -5.16 -22.91
N ARG A 192 -17.07 -5.05 -22.31
CA ARG A 192 -16.33 -6.17 -21.72
C ARG A 192 -15.73 -5.85 -20.36
N LEU A 193 -15.79 -6.85 -19.48
CA LEU A 193 -15.01 -6.94 -18.25
C LEU A 193 -13.74 -7.75 -18.55
N THR A 194 -12.61 -7.34 -17.98
CA THR A 194 -11.30 -7.94 -18.23
C THR A 194 -10.70 -8.39 -16.91
N PHE A 195 -10.16 -9.62 -16.88
CA PHE A 195 -9.61 -10.25 -15.68
C PHE A 195 -8.28 -10.93 -16.00
N ALA A 196 -7.38 -10.94 -15.03
CA ALA A 196 -6.11 -11.66 -15.06
C ALA A 196 -6.02 -12.59 -13.84
N ALA A 197 -5.14 -13.59 -13.85
CA ALA A 197 -5.04 -14.55 -12.74
C ALA A 197 -4.78 -13.89 -11.37
N GLY A 198 -3.96 -12.84 -11.33
CA GLY A 198 -3.69 -12.06 -10.11
C GLY A 198 -4.74 -11.01 -9.74
N ASN A 199 -5.71 -10.74 -10.61
CA ASN A 199 -6.79 -9.79 -10.38
C ASN A 199 -8.05 -10.25 -11.11
N ASN A 200 -8.81 -11.12 -10.44
CA ASN A 200 -9.85 -11.94 -11.06
C ASN A 200 -11.27 -11.69 -10.51
N LEU A 201 -11.48 -10.62 -9.73
CA LEU A 201 -12.75 -10.33 -9.05
C LEU A 201 -13.35 -9.00 -9.51
N ALA A 202 -14.64 -9.03 -9.84
CA ALA A 202 -15.48 -7.84 -10.00
C ALA A 202 -16.65 -7.89 -9.02
N LEU A 203 -17.02 -6.73 -8.48
CA LEU A 203 -18.07 -6.56 -7.47
C LEU A 203 -19.13 -5.58 -7.96
N TYR A 204 -20.40 -5.90 -7.79
CA TYR A 204 -21.52 -5.03 -8.13
C TYR A 204 -22.56 -4.98 -7.00
N GLY A 205 -22.88 -3.77 -6.53
CA GLY A 205 -23.79 -3.59 -5.41
C GLY A 205 -24.28 -2.16 -5.26
N ASP A 206 -25.05 -1.93 -4.19
CA ASP A 206 -25.66 -0.64 -3.88
C ASP A 206 -24.57 0.42 -3.66
N TYR A 207 -24.73 1.57 -4.31
CA TYR A 207 -23.87 2.74 -4.18
C TYR A 207 -24.66 3.87 -3.54
N ASP A 208 -24.10 4.44 -2.48
CA ASP A 208 -24.65 5.63 -1.87
C ASP A 208 -23.62 6.75 -2.06
N PRO A 209 -23.91 7.77 -2.90
CA PRO A 209 -23.00 8.90 -3.09
C PRO A 209 -22.83 9.75 -1.81
N ALA A 210 -23.67 9.55 -0.79
CA ALA A 210 -23.50 10.13 0.54
C ALA A 210 -22.65 9.25 1.47
N LYS A 211 -22.34 8.00 1.10
CA LYS A 211 -21.34 7.18 1.79
C LYS A 211 -19.95 7.57 1.35
N HIS A 212 -19.06 7.66 2.34
CA HIS A 212 -17.66 7.99 2.16
C HIS A 212 -16.92 6.91 1.35
N PHE A 213 -15.74 7.26 0.87
CA PHE A 213 -14.85 6.32 0.19
C PHE A 213 -14.56 5.10 1.07
N GLU A 214 -14.61 3.92 0.44
CA GLU A 214 -14.24 2.64 1.05
C GLU A 214 -12.89 2.18 0.50
N PHE A 215 -11.96 1.78 1.38
CA PHE A 215 -10.60 1.42 0.99
C PHE A 215 -10.52 0.23 0.02
N VAL A 216 -11.49 -0.69 0.07
CA VAL A 216 -11.55 -1.82 -0.88
C VAL A 216 -11.66 -1.35 -2.35
N ALA A 217 -12.16 -0.14 -2.60
CA ALA A 217 -12.32 0.41 -3.93
C ALA A 217 -10.99 0.68 -4.66
N VAL A 218 -9.86 0.71 -3.95
CA VAL A 218 -8.54 0.86 -4.58
C VAL A 218 -7.92 -0.48 -4.98
N SER A 219 -8.51 -1.60 -4.59
CA SER A 219 -7.87 -2.90 -4.83
C SER A 219 -7.75 -3.18 -6.33
N GLY A 220 -6.55 -3.60 -6.75
CA GLY A 220 -6.25 -3.87 -8.15
C GLY A 220 -6.00 -2.64 -9.04
N LEU A 221 -6.04 -1.41 -8.50
CA LEU A 221 -5.65 -0.21 -9.25
C LEU A 221 -4.14 -0.20 -9.58
N PRO A 222 -3.72 0.43 -10.69
CA PRO A 222 -2.30 0.70 -10.92
C PRO A 222 -1.66 1.42 -9.73
N MET A 223 -0.36 1.17 -9.48
CA MET A 223 0.41 1.78 -8.39
C MET A 223 0.03 1.34 -6.96
N THR A 224 -0.84 0.35 -6.79
CA THR A 224 -1.19 -0.20 -5.47
C THR A 224 -0.30 -1.36 -5.03
N ASP A 225 0.53 -1.90 -5.92
CA ASP A 225 1.35 -3.08 -5.65
C ASP A 225 2.71 -2.72 -5.01
N SER A 226 3.26 -3.68 -4.26
CA SER A 226 4.52 -3.50 -3.54
C SER A 226 5.74 -3.36 -4.47
N MET A 227 5.71 -3.92 -5.68
CA MET A 227 6.84 -3.86 -6.62
C MET A 227 6.98 -2.45 -7.20
N THR A 228 5.87 -1.84 -7.63
CA THR A 228 5.83 -0.45 -8.06
C THR A 228 6.28 0.47 -6.94
N TYR A 229 5.77 0.28 -5.72
CA TYR A 229 6.20 1.06 -4.55
C TYR A 229 7.71 1.01 -4.31
N ASN A 230 8.31 -0.19 -4.30
CA ASN A 230 9.75 -0.34 -4.12
C ASN A 230 10.57 0.28 -5.26
N THR A 231 10.06 0.21 -6.50
CA THR A 231 10.68 0.85 -7.66
C THR A 231 10.66 2.37 -7.53
N THR A 232 9.52 2.93 -7.14
CA THR A 232 9.35 4.36 -6.86
C THR A 232 10.29 4.84 -5.76
N LEU A 233 10.40 4.09 -4.65
CA LEU A 233 11.32 4.43 -3.55
C LEU A 233 12.78 4.44 -4.02
N LYS A 234 13.18 3.47 -4.86
CA LYS A 234 14.53 3.43 -5.43
C LYS A 234 14.79 4.68 -6.28
N GLN A 235 13.86 5.04 -7.16
CA GLN A 235 13.96 6.24 -7.99
C GLN A 235 14.02 7.52 -7.14
N PHE A 236 13.20 7.61 -6.10
CA PHE A 236 13.24 8.71 -5.14
C PHE A 236 14.64 8.88 -4.50
N ARG A 237 15.23 7.79 -4.02
CA ARG A 237 16.58 7.78 -3.42
C ARG A 237 17.66 8.20 -4.42
N ASP A 238 17.60 7.71 -5.65
CA ASP A 238 18.55 8.08 -6.71
C ASP A 238 18.42 9.55 -7.13
N THR A 239 17.19 10.07 -7.19
CA THR A 239 16.90 11.47 -7.50
C THR A 239 17.43 12.40 -6.40
N LEU A 240 17.23 12.06 -5.12
CA LEU A 240 17.79 12.80 -3.99
C LEU A 240 19.32 12.94 -4.10
N VAL A 241 20.02 11.83 -4.31
CA VAL A 241 21.48 11.79 -4.44
C VAL A 241 21.97 12.64 -5.61
N THR A 242 21.33 12.47 -6.78
CA THR A 242 21.72 13.17 -8.01
C THR A 242 21.56 14.69 -7.85
N ARG A 243 20.42 15.14 -7.32
CA ARG A 243 20.13 16.58 -7.15
C ARG A 243 21.00 17.23 -6.11
N PHE A 244 21.26 16.54 -4.99
CA PHE A 244 22.19 17.03 -4.00
C PHE A 244 23.58 17.24 -4.62
N ALA A 245 24.12 16.23 -5.31
CA ALA A 245 25.45 16.32 -5.93
C ALA A 245 25.55 17.47 -6.97
N GLN A 246 24.49 17.68 -7.75
CA GLN A 246 24.37 18.81 -8.68
C GLN A 246 24.41 20.16 -7.95
N GLN A 247 23.61 20.32 -6.88
CA GLN A 247 23.57 21.58 -6.12
C GLN A 247 24.87 21.83 -5.35
N ALA A 248 25.46 20.80 -4.74
CA ALA A 248 26.74 20.87 -4.04
C ALA A 248 27.92 21.28 -4.94
N SER A 249 27.84 20.97 -6.23
CA SER A 249 28.85 21.34 -7.24
C SER A 249 28.55 22.68 -7.95
N SER A 250 27.50 23.39 -7.55
CA SER A 250 27.03 24.61 -8.21
C SER A 250 27.35 25.88 -7.41
N ALA A 251 27.06 27.05 -7.98
CA ALA A 251 27.19 28.33 -7.29
C ALA A 251 26.24 28.49 -6.08
N THR A 252 25.23 27.63 -5.93
CA THR A 252 24.28 27.65 -4.82
C THR A 252 24.60 26.61 -3.75
N ALA A 253 25.81 26.03 -3.73
CA ALA A 253 26.25 25.09 -2.70
C ALA A 253 26.08 25.64 -1.27
N ASP A 254 26.31 26.95 -1.08
CA ASP A 254 26.13 27.64 0.21
C ASP A 254 24.67 27.80 0.64
N SER A 255 23.70 27.40 -0.19
CA SER A 255 22.26 27.42 0.14
C SER A 255 21.74 26.08 0.69
N LEU A 256 22.57 25.03 0.66
CA LEU A 256 22.18 23.71 1.19
C LEU A 256 21.74 23.81 2.66
N THR A 257 20.64 23.12 2.95
CA THR A 257 20.07 23.05 4.30
C THR A 257 20.57 21.80 5.03
N GLU A 258 20.39 21.78 6.35
CA GLU A 258 20.85 20.64 7.17
C GLU A 258 20.12 19.35 6.82
N SER A 259 18.81 19.39 6.56
CA SER A 259 18.03 18.22 6.17
C SER A 259 18.51 17.65 4.82
N GLU A 260 18.84 18.50 3.85
CA GLU A 260 19.36 18.08 2.54
C GLU A 260 20.69 17.34 2.68
N VAL A 261 21.61 17.90 3.47
CA VAL A 261 22.91 17.29 3.74
C VAL A 261 22.74 15.96 4.47
N VAL A 262 21.92 15.92 5.50
CA VAL A 262 21.73 14.74 6.34
C VAL A 262 21.10 13.59 5.55
N ALA A 263 20.05 13.86 4.77
CA ALA A 263 19.41 12.86 3.92
C ALA A 263 20.38 12.31 2.86
N TYR A 264 21.18 13.18 2.23
CA TYR A 264 22.20 12.77 1.26
C TYR A 264 23.28 11.89 1.89
N VAL A 265 23.86 12.32 3.03
CA VAL A 265 24.93 11.57 3.69
C VAL A 265 24.42 10.22 4.18
N ALA A 266 23.22 10.17 4.77
CA ALA A 266 22.58 8.93 5.19
C ALA A 266 22.39 7.97 4.02
N GLU A 267 21.88 8.45 2.89
CA GLU A 267 21.66 7.62 1.70
C GLU A 267 22.97 7.08 1.12
N MET A 268 23.97 7.94 0.97
CA MET A 268 25.29 7.54 0.48
C MET A 268 26.01 6.59 1.44
N ALA A 269 25.83 6.76 2.76
CA ALA A 269 26.31 5.81 3.76
C ALA A 269 25.68 4.42 3.57
N GLY A 270 24.37 4.37 3.32
CA GLY A 270 23.64 3.15 2.98
C GLY A 270 24.16 2.47 1.70
N ARG A 271 24.72 3.25 0.77
CA ARG A 271 25.39 2.78 -0.47
C ARG A 271 26.87 2.39 -0.26
N ASN A 272 27.38 2.41 0.98
CA ASN A 272 28.79 2.22 1.33
C ASN A 272 29.74 3.28 0.73
N MET A 273 29.22 4.49 0.49
CA MET A 273 29.94 5.62 -0.10
C MET A 273 30.09 6.78 0.90
N TYR A 274 30.24 6.47 2.20
CA TYR A 274 30.25 7.48 3.27
C TYR A 274 31.35 8.53 3.10
N ASN A 275 32.60 8.12 2.81
CA ASN A 275 33.70 9.09 2.63
C ASN A 275 33.43 10.04 1.45
N GLU A 276 32.93 9.52 0.33
CA GLU A 276 32.55 10.34 -0.82
C GLU A 276 31.42 11.32 -0.45
N ALA A 277 30.47 10.86 0.36
CA ALA A 277 29.40 11.72 0.86
C ALA A 277 29.96 12.88 1.71
N ILE A 278 30.83 12.56 2.67
CA ILE A 278 31.48 13.56 3.53
C ILE A 278 32.29 14.52 2.67
N ASP A 279 33.04 14.05 1.67
CA ASP A 279 33.87 14.88 0.80
C ASP A 279 33.02 15.80 -0.10
N THR A 280 31.86 15.34 -0.57
CA THR A 280 30.93 16.12 -1.42
C THR A 280 30.30 17.30 -0.68
N VAL A 281 30.11 17.19 0.64
CA VAL A 281 29.47 18.25 1.42
C VAL A 281 30.38 19.49 1.49
N PRO A 282 29.89 20.69 1.13
CA PRO A 282 30.71 21.90 1.10
C PRO A 282 31.27 22.30 2.45
N ASP A 283 32.48 22.88 2.43
CA ASP A 283 33.15 23.43 3.61
C ASP A 283 32.33 24.53 4.29
N SER A 284 31.56 25.30 3.51
CA SER A 284 30.65 26.34 4.03
C SER A 284 29.55 25.78 4.93
N PHE A 285 29.08 24.56 4.66
CA PHE A 285 28.17 23.84 5.56
C PHE A 285 28.93 23.24 6.74
N LYS A 286 30.02 22.49 6.47
CA LYS A 286 30.83 21.82 7.51
C LYS A 286 31.37 22.79 8.58
N LYS A 287 31.70 24.02 8.19
CA LYS A 287 32.23 25.07 9.09
C LYS A 287 31.21 26.16 9.40
N GLY A 288 29.99 26.02 8.88
CA GLY A 288 28.93 27.00 8.99
C GLY A 288 28.18 26.94 10.32
N ASN A 289 27.39 27.98 10.56
CA ASN A 289 26.52 28.12 11.74
C ASN A 289 25.11 27.56 11.54
N ARG A 290 24.84 26.91 10.40
CA ARG A 290 23.54 26.29 10.09
C ARG A 290 23.38 24.88 10.65
N ARG A 291 24.46 24.30 11.18
CA ARG A 291 24.45 22.97 11.78
C ARG A 291 23.78 23.03 13.16
N THR A 292 23.05 21.96 13.46
CA THR A 292 22.48 21.68 14.77
C THR A 292 22.88 20.26 15.17
N TYR A 293 22.23 19.73 16.21
CA TYR A 293 22.39 18.34 16.63
C TYR A 293 22.11 17.34 15.51
N VAL A 294 21.26 17.67 14.53
CA VAL A 294 20.82 16.73 13.48
C VAL A 294 22.02 16.23 12.68
N SER A 295 22.92 17.11 12.23
CA SER A 295 24.12 16.72 11.46
C SER A 295 25.35 16.37 12.31
N ALA A 296 25.30 16.57 13.63
CA ALA A 296 26.41 16.33 14.54
C ALA A 296 27.01 14.90 14.45
N PRO A 297 26.23 13.81 14.25
CA PRO A 297 26.78 12.47 14.09
C PRO A 297 27.74 12.29 12.90
N PHE A 298 27.70 13.19 11.91
CA PHE A 298 28.54 13.13 10.71
C PHE A 298 29.75 14.06 10.77
N PHE A 299 29.59 15.27 11.33
CA PHE A 299 30.51 16.37 11.04
C PHE A 299 31.20 17.00 12.25
N ASP A 300 31.32 16.38 13.42
CA ASP A 300 31.94 16.98 14.63
C ASP A 300 31.13 18.10 15.32
N THR A 301 31.75 18.81 16.27
CA THR A 301 31.19 19.84 17.16
C THR A 301 30.13 19.33 18.13
N LEU A 302 30.27 18.09 18.61
CA LEU A 302 29.28 17.43 19.46
C LEU A 302 28.86 18.29 20.67
N VAL A 303 29.83 18.86 21.38
CA VAL A 303 29.57 19.69 22.57
C VAL A 303 28.80 20.97 22.23
N ALA A 304 29.11 21.60 21.10
CA ALA A 304 28.43 22.82 20.68
C ALA A 304 27.00 22.53 20.20
N MET A 305 26.83 21.44 19.45
CA MET A 305 25.54 21.04 18.88
C MET A 305 24.59 20.45 19.92
N ASP A 306 25.10 19.88 21.01
CA ASP A 306 24.30 19.37 22.13
C ASP A 306 23.31 20.40 22.70
N ARG A 307 23.66 21.68 22.66
CA ARG A 307 22.76 22.77 23.09
C ARG A 307 21.45 22.73 22.32
N SER A 308 21.51 22.52 21.01
CA SER A 308 20.30 22.42 20.17
C SER A 308 19.53 21.12 20.41
N LEU A 309 20.20 20.02 20.77
CA LEU A 309 19.55 18.76 21.17
C LEU A 309 18.79 18.92 22.50
N ASN A 310 19.39 19.61 23.47
CA ASN A 310 18.75 19.89 24.76
C ASN A 310 17.55 20.82 24.57
N MET A 311 17.69 21.89 23.75
CA MET A 311 16.58 22.78 23.40
C MET A 311 15.41 22.02 22.75
N GLU A 312 15.70 21.08 21.84
CA GLU A 312 14.66 20.27 21.21
C GLU A 312 13.97 19.33 22.22
N THR A 313 14.74 18.74 23.13
CA THR A 313 14.21 17.89 24.20
C THR A 313 13.30 18.66 25.15
N GLU A 314 13.70 19.88 25.54
CA GLU A 314 12.90 20.78 26.36
C GLU A 314 11.64 21.27 25.62
N ARG A 315 11.76 21.58 24.33
CA ARG A 315 10.61 21.93 23.47
C ARG A 315 9.59 20.81 23.44
N MET A 316 10.02 19.57 23.19
CA MET A 316 9.16 18.40 23.16
C MET A 316 8.46 18.18 24.52
N ALA A 317 9.20 18.29 25.63
CA ALA A 317 8.63 18.20 26.97
C ALA A 317 7.57 19.27 27.25
N SER A 318 7.84 20.52 26.84
CA SER A 318 6.88 21.63 26.97
C SER A 318 5.62 21.39 26.14
N MET A 319 5.76 20.90 24.92
CA MET A 319 4.63 20.61 24.03
C MET A 319 3.79 19.43 24.52
N VAL A 320 4.41 18.39 25.07
CA VAL A 320 3.69 17.27 25.71
C VAL A 320 2.84 17.77 26.89
N ASN A 321 3.41 18.60 27.77
CA ASN A 321 2.66 19.18 28.89
C ASN A 321 1.54 20.10 28.39
N THR A 322 1.79 20.88 27.34
CA THR A 322 0.78 21.76 26.73
C THR A 322 -0.37 20.94 26.17
N ALA A 323 -0.08 19.88 25.39
CA ALA A 323 -1.08 18.98 24.81
C ALA A 323 -1.97 18.33 25.88
N LEU A 324 -1.37 17.89 26.99
CA LEU A 324 -2.12 17.35 28.13
C LEU A 324 -3.05 18.38 28.78
N SER A 325 -2.59 19.61 28.93
CA SER A 325 -3.36 20.69 29.56
C SER A 325 -4.48 21.22 28.67
N SER A 326 -4.23 21.34 27.37
CA SER A 326 -5.20 21.85 26.37
C SER A 326 -6.09 20.75 25.79
N LYS A 327 -5.77 19.48 26.06
CA LYS A 327 -6.40 18.30 25.45
C LYS A 327 -6.36 18.33 23.91
N ASN A 328 -5.26 18.80 23.34
CA ASN A 328 -5.07 18.90 21.89
C ASN A 328 -4.13 17.78 21.37
N PRO A 329 -4.59 16.94 20.40
CA PRO A 329 -3.79 15.87 19.82
C PRO A 329 -2.72 16.31 18.79
N ASP A 330 -2.53 17.60 18.51
CA ASP A 330 -1.53 18.11 17.55
C ASP A 330 -0.11 17.60 17.81
N ILE A 331 0.23 17.31 19.07
CA ILE A 331 1.53 16.74 19.46
C ILE A 331 1.87 15.44 18.70
N PHE A 332 0.86 14.66 18.31
CA PHE A 332 1.05 13.39 17.59
C PHE A 332 1.42 13.57 16.12
N THR A 333 1.32 14.79 15.58
CA THR A 333 1.78 15.11 14.22
C THR A 333 3.26 15.46 14.17
N MET A 334 3.90 15.66 15.33
CA MET A 334 5.28 16.09 15.40
C MET A 334 6.28 14.99 15.07
N GLU A 335 7.26 15.33 14.24
CA GLU A 335 8.45 14.52 14.05
C GLU A 335 9.16 14.26 15.39
N GLY A 336 9.63 13.03 15.61
CA GLY A 336 10.37 12.65 16.80
C GLY A 336 9.53 12.38 18.07
N ILE A 337 8.21 12.59 18.06
CA ILE A 337 7.36 12.33 19.25
C ILE A 337 7.44 10.87 19.72
N GLY A 338 7.50 9.92 18.78
CA GLY A 338 7.65 8.49 19.11
C GLY A 338 8.97 8.18 19.82
N ASP A 339 10.07 8.81 19.41
CA ASP A 339 11.36 8.65 20.08
C ASP A 339 11.33 9.27 21.48
N TYR A 340 10.72 10.44 21.63
CA TYR A 340 10.53 11.08 22.92
C TYR A 340 9.71 10.21 23.87
N ILE A 341 8.58 9.66 23.41
CA ILE A 341 7.73 8.74 24.18
C ILE A 341 8.53 7.53 24.65
N LEU A 342 9.31 6.92 23.77
CA LEU A 342 10.13 5.77 24.14
C LEU A 342 11.20 6.19 25.16
N ARG A 343 11.86 7.34 25.02
CA ARG A 343 12.84 7.83 26.01
C ARG A 343 12.21 8.06 27.38
N GLU A 344 11.00 8.62 27.43
CA GLU A 344 10.35 9.02 28.69
C GLU A 344 9.32 7.98 29.18
N LYS A 345 9.35 6.75 28.64
CA LYS A 345 8.27 5.76 28.81
C LYS A 345 7.94 5.36 30.25
N ASN A 346 8.91 5.48 31.16
CA ASN A 346 8.75 5.13 32.57
C ASN A 346 8.17 6.28 33.42
N THR A 347 7.65 7.34 32.79
CA THR A 347 7.03 8.48 33.48
C THR A 347 5.51 8.43 33.41
N SER A 348 4.84 8.96 34.44
CA SER A 348 3.38 9.09 34.45
C SER A 348 2.85 10.08 33.39
N VAL A 349 3.72 10.99 32.92
CA VAL A 349 3.41 11.97 31.86
C VAL A 349 3.16 11.24 30.55
N ILE A 350 4.02 10.30 30.17
CA ILE A 350 3.84 9.51 28.94
C ILE A 350 2.60 8.61 29.02
N ALA A 351 2.37 7.97 30.17
CA ALA A 351 1.14 7.20 30.38
C ALA A 351 -0.12 8.07 30.20
N SER A 352 -0.09 9.31 30.71
CA SER A 352 -1.18 10.27 30.53
C SER A 352 -1.32 10.72 29.07
N LEU A 353 -0.19 10.96 28.38
CA LEU A 353 -0.15 11.39 26.99
C LEU A 353 -0.81 10.36 26.06
N LEU A 354 -0.50 9.08 26.25
CA LEU A 354 -1.05 8.00 25.41
C LEU A 354 -2.53 7.71 25.72
N GLN A 355 -3.01 8.03 26.92
CA GLN A 355 -4.40 7.76 27.33
C GLN A 355 -5.37 8.91 27.04
N PHE A 356 -4.91 10.16 26.94
CA PHE A 356 -5.84 11.29 26.86
C PHE A 356 -6.73 11.30 25.62
N PRO A 357 -6.29 10.88 24.41
CA PRO A 357 -7.15 10.95 23.23
C PRO A 357 -8.40 10.07 23.38
N GLY A 358 -8.24 8.86 23.93
CA GLY A 358 -9.36 7.96 24.24
C GLY A 358 -10.24 8.39 25.42
N ARG A 359 -9.90 9.47 26.11
CA ARG A 359 -10.70 10.08 27.20
C ARG A 359 -11.34 11.41 26.80
N MET A 360 -11.16 11.85 25.56
CA MET A 360 -11.84 13.04 25.06
C MET A 360 -13.34 12.75 24.97
N GLU A 361 -14.18 13.74 25.32
CA GLU A 361 -15.64 13.62 25.22
C GLU A 361 -16.08 13.40 23.76
N GLU A 362 -15.40 14.05 22.83
CA GLU A 362 -15.54 13.89 21.40
C GLU A 362 -14.15 13.87 20.77
N PHE A 363 -13.79 12.75 20.14
CA PHE A 363 -12.51 12.58 19.44
C PHE A 363 -12.75 12.63 17.92
N THR A 364 -12.51 13.82 17.36
CA THR A 364 -12.65 14.11 15.92
C THR A 364 -11.31 14.62 15.38
N PRO A 365 -10.33 13.72 15.15
CA PRO A 365 -9.02 14.14 14.70
C PRO A 365 -9.08 14.67 13.26
N SER A 366 -8.18 15.59 12.92
CA SER A 366 -7.86 15.93 11.52
C SER A 366 -7.17 14.77 10.81
N VAL A 367 -7.07 14.81 9.47
CA VAL A 367 -6.30 13.82 8.70
C VAL A 367 -4.84 13.77 9.14
N ALA A 368 -4.25 14.93 9.46
CA ALA A 368 -2.89 15.02 9.98
C ALA A 368 -2.76 14.34 11.35
N GLN A 369 -3.68 14.62 12.28
CA GLN A 369 -3.70 14.02 13.61
C GLN A 369 -3.94 12.51 13.56
N ALA A 370 -4.86 12.05 12.69
CA ALA A 370 -5.12 10.64 12.46
C ALA A 370 -3.87 9.94 11.94
N SER A 371 -3.23 10.47 10.89
CA SER A 371 -2.00 9.91 10.32
C SER A 371 -0.84 9.89 11.33
N GLY A 372 -0.70 10.94 12.15
CA GLY A 372 0.31 11.02 13.20
C GLY A 372 0.11 9.97 14.29
N LEU A 373 -1.13 9.79 14.76
CA LEU A 373 -1.49 8.73 15.73
C LEU A 373 -1.28 7.34 15.18
N MET A 374 -1.64 7.11 13.91
CA MET A 374 -1.43 5.84 13.21
C MET A 374 0.07 5.49 13.10
N SER A 375 0.90 6.47 12.69
CA SER A 375 2.36 6.32 12.63
C SER A 375 2.97 6.06 14.00
N LEU A 376 2.51 6.79 15.04
CA LEU A 376 2.96 6.56 16.41
C LEU A 376 2.58 5.16 16.90
N TYR A 377 1.34 4.74 16.70
CA TYR A 377 0.87 3.41 17.06
C TYR A 377 1.74 2.34 16.38
N ALA A 378 1.97 2.44 15.07
CA ALA A 378 2.78 1.47 14.34
C ALA A 378 4.22 1.39 14.88
N LYS A 379 4.82 2.53 15.21
CA LYS A 379 6.16 2.60 15.80
C LYS A 379 6.22 1.96 17.19
N LEU A 380 5.25 2.27 18.05
CA LEU A 380 5.15 1.70 19.39
C LEU A 380 4.83 0.21 19.34
N TYR A 381 3.95 -0.24 18.45
CA TYR A 381 3.60 -1.65 18.27
C TYR A 381 4.84 -2.51 17.98
N ARG A 382 5.74 -2.02 17.13
CA ARG A 382 7.01 -2.70 16.81
C ARG A 382 8.06 -2.63 17.92
N SER A 383 8.00 -1.59 18.76
CA SER A 383 9.07 -1.28 19.72
C SER A 383 8.75 -1.71 21.16
N ASP A 384 7.53 -1.46 21.62
CA ASP A 384 7.03 -1.74 22.96
C ASP A 384 5.48 -1.76 22.94
N GLY A 385 4.90 -2.94 22.72
CA GLY A 385 3.45 -3.11 22.56
C GLY A 385 2.62 -2.63 23.76
N SER A 386 3.22 -2.54 24.95
CA SER A 386 2.54 -2.01 26.15
C SER A 386 2.19 -0.53 26.02
N LEU A 387 3.01 0.24 25.29
CA LEU A 387 2.77 1.65 25.00
C LEU A 387 1.79 1.85 23.83
N ALA A 388 1.65 0.86 22.95
CA ALA A 388 0.73 0.92 21.81
C ALA A 388 -0.74 0.69 22.25
N GLY A 389 -0.96 -0.17 23.25
CA GLY A 389 -2.31 -0.57 23.70
C GLY A 389 -3.31 0.57 23.98
N PRO A 390 -2.92 1.69 24.63
CA PRO A 390 -3.83 2.82 24.82
C PRO A 390 -4.31 3.50 23.53
N LEU A 391 -3.56 3.38 22.44
CA LEU A 391 -3.88 3.99 21.14
C LEU A 391 -4.68 3.04 20.23
N GLU A 392 -4.57 1.72 20.44
CA GLU A 392 -5.19 0.69 19.60
C GLU A 392 -6.70 0.93 19.35
N PRO A 393 -7.54 1.26 20.35
CA PRO A 393 -8.97 1.51 20.13
C PRO A 393 -9.28 2.72 19.25
N LEU A 394 -8.30 3.60 18.98
CA LEU A 394 -8.47 4.79 18.17
C LEU A 394 -8.25 4.53 16.68
N MET A 395 -7.59 3.42 16.33
CA MET A 395 -7.12 3.16 14.96
C MET A 395 -8.26 3.10 13.96
N GLU A 396 -9.37 2.44 14.31
CA GLU A 396 -10.57 2.38 13.47
C GLU A 396 -11.12 3.79 13.19
N LYS A 397 -11.17 4.66 14.20
CA LYS A 397 -11.63 6.04 14.02
C LYS A 397 -10.66 6.86 13.17
N CYS A 398 -9.34 6.68 13.36
CA CYS A 398 -8.33 7.35 12.53
C CYS A 398 -8.43 6.93 11.05
N ILE A 399 -8.63 5.64 10.79
CA ILE A 399 -8.84 5.10 9.43
C ILE A 399 -10.14 5.66 8.82
N SER A 400 -11.23 5.66 9.60
CA SER A 400 -12.53 6.23 9.20
C SER A 400 -12.40 7.70 8.82
N VAL A 401 -11.68 8.53 9.59
CA VAL A 401 -11.46 9.94 9.24
C VAL A 401 -10.75 10.10 7.90
N ILE A 402 -9.76 9.26 7.59
CA ILE A 402 -9.10 9.31 6.29
C ILE A 402 -10.06 8.92 5.17
N GLY A 403 -10.85 7.85 5.35
CA GLY A 403 -11.85 7.41 4.38
C GLY A 403 -12.96 8.45 4.15
N GLU A 404 -13.38 9.13 5.21
CA GLU A 404 -14.37 10.22 5.17
C GLU A 404 -13.90 11.42 4.36
N ASN A 405 -12.60 11.69 4.37
CA ASN A 405 -11.98 12.80 3.65
C ASN A 405 -11.42 12.38 2.28
N ALA A 406 -11.60 11.13 1.87
CA ALA A 406 -11.05 10.57 0.65
C ALA A 406 -12.11 10.44 -0.46
N LYS A 407 -11.66 10.57 -1.71
CA LYS A 407 -12.43 10.30 -2.92
C LYS A 407 -11.55 9.64 -3.96
N LEU A 408 -12.12 8.69 -4.69
CA LEU A 408 -11.47 8.08 -5.84
C LEU A 408 -11.96 8.78 -7.11
N GLU A 409 -11.08 9.52 -7.79
CA GLU A 409 -11.38 10.27 -9.01
C GLU A 409 -10.41 9.84 -10.11
N ASN A 410 -10.92 9.29 -11.22
CA ASN A 410 -10.11 8.83 -12.35
C ASN A 410 -8.98 7.85 -11.98
N GLY A 411 -9.21 6.99 -10.97
CA GLY A 411 -8.21 6.05 -10.45
C GLY A 411 -7.18 6.68 -9.50
N GLU A 412 -7.34 7.95 -9.13
CA GLU A 412 -6.49 8.65 -8.17
C GLU A 412 -7.22 8.81 -6.84
N LEU A 413 -6.54 8.49 -5.75
CA LEU A 413 -7.05 8.72 -4.41
C LEU A 413 -6.70 10.14 -3.96
N VAL A 414 -7.72 10.99 -3.91
CA VAL A 414 -7.62 12.38 -3.47
C VAL A 414 -8.14 12.48 -2.05
N ILE A 415 -7.39 13.13 -1.17
CA ILE A 415 -7.80 13.41 0.21
C ILE A 415 -7.90 14.93 0.38
N THR A 416 -9.03 15.37 0.92
CA THR A 416 -9.33 16.78 1.17
C THR A 416 -9.78 16.97 2.60
N GLU A 417 -9.23 17.95 3.29
CA GLU A 417 -9.73 18.36 4.61
C GLU A 417 -10.51 19.67 4.46
N GLY A 418 -11.84 19.56 4.55
CA GLY A 418 -12.72 20.63 4.07
C GLY A 418 -12.56 20.83 2.56
N ASP A 419 -12.29 22.08 2.13
CA ASP A 419 -12.06 22.41 0.71
C ASP A 419 -10.56 22.39 0.32
N MET A 420 -9.66 21.97 1.23
CA MET A 420 -8.21 22.02 1.01
C MET A 420 -7.63 20.64 0.69
N ILE A 421 -6.85 20.59 -0.39
CA ILE A 421 -6.05 19.40 -0.74
C ILE A 421 -4.83 19.35 0.19
N LEU A 422 -4.45 18.15 0.61
CA LEU A 422 -3.28 17.94 1.45
C LEU A 422 -1.97 18.29 0.72
N SER A 423 -0.93 18.65 1.48
CA SER A 423 0.41 18.81 0.92
C SER A 423 1.03 17.47 0.54
N THR A 424 2.06 17.48 -0.31
CA THR A 424 2.82 16.27 -0.68
C THR A 424 3.38 15.54 0.54
N GLU A 425 3.86 16.28 1.54
CA GLU A 425 4.34 15.74 2.80
C GLU A 425 3.22 15.03 3.57
N GLN A 426 2.07 15.69 3.71
CA GLN A 426 0.95 15.09 4.43
C GLN A 426 0.40 13.85 3.70
N TYR A 427 0.29 13.87 2.38
CA TYR A 427 -0.07 12.68 1.60
C TYR A 427 0.91 11.53 1.84
N THR A 428 2.20 11.82 1.90
CA THR A 428 3.24 10.81 2.11
C THR A 428 3.19 10.23 3.52
N VAL A 429 2.99 11.07 4.54
CA VAL A 429 2.81 10.63 5.94
C VAL A 429 1.57 9.78 6.08
N THR A 430 0.44 10.19 5.49
CA THR A 430 -0.80 9.42 5.50
C THR A 430 -0.65 8.08 4.78
N GLY A 431 0.00 8.07 3.60
CA GLY A 431 0.23 6.85 2.84
C GLY A 431 1.13 5.85 3.57
N THR A 432 2.24 6.31 4.15
CA THR A 432 3.15 5.45 4.94
C THR A 432 2.49 4.94 6.21
N ALA A 433 1.67 5.75 6.89
CA ALA A 433 0.88 5.31 8.04
C ALA A 433 -0.11 4.19 7.67
N LEU A 434 -0.82 4.33 6.55
CA LEU A 434 -1.75 3.32 6.02
C LEU A 434 -1.03 2.01 5.63
N ILE A 435 0.15 2.10 5.00
CA ILE A 435 0.99 0.93 4.69
C ILE A 435 1.36 0.17 5.98
N ALA A 436 1.83 0.91 6.98
CA ALA A 436 2.25 0.33 8.25
C ALA A 436 1.07 -0.34 8.97
N LEU A 437 -0.09 0.32 9.03
CA LEU A 437 -1.27 -0.21 9.70
C LEU A 437 -1.93 -1.37 8.96
N GLY A 438 -2.02 -1.32 7.63
CA GLY A 438 -2.55 -2.43 6.84
C GLY A 438 -1.78 -3.72 7.09
N GLY A 439 -0.45 -3.62 7.25
CA GLY A 439 0.40 -4.75 7.64
C GLY A 439 0.16 -5.23 9.09
N ILE A 440 -0.05 -4.32 10.05
CA ILE A 440 -0.30 -4.68 11.46
C ILE A 440 -1.68 -5.32 11.63
N MET A 441 -2.72 -4.73 11.02
CA MET A 441 -4.12 -5.15 11.16
C MET A 441 -4.51 -6.26 10.18
N GLN A 442 -3.63 -6.66 9.25
CA GLN A 442 -3.90 -7.65 8.21
C GLN A 442 -5.03 -7.24 7.25
N HIS A 443 -5.11 -5.95 6.94
CA HIS A 443 -6.03 -5.36 5.96
C HIS A 443 -5.23 -4.86 4.75
N PRO A 444 -5.02 -5.69 3.71
CA PRO A 444 -4.18 -5.35 2.57
C PRO A 444 -4.66 -4.10 1.81
N GLU A 445 -5.97 -3.83 1.79
CA GLU A 445 -6.59 -2.68 1.15
C GLU A 445 -6.09 -1.34 1.72
N TYR A 446 -5.77 -1.27 3.01
CA TYR A 446 -5.16 -0.07 3.60
C TYR A 446 -3.74 0.14 3.08
N ALA A 447 -2.97 -0.95 2.97
CA ALA A 447 -1.62 -0.87 2.44
C ALA A 447 -1.60 -0.55 0.94
N GLU A 448 -2.56 -1.05 0.18
CA GLU A 448 -2.78 -0.71 -1.24
C GLU A 448 -3.10 0.77 -1.41
N ALA A 449 -4.02 1.31 -0.60
CA ALA A 449 -4.35 2.74 -0.62
C ALA A 449 -3.13 3.59 -0.25
N GLY A 450 -2.38 3.19 0.79
CA GLY A 450 -1.18 3.89 1.19
C GLY A 450 -0.10 3.90 0.11
N ARG A 451 0.10 2.78 -0.59
CA ARG A 451 1.03 2.71 -1.74
C ARG A 451 0.57 3.57 -2.91
N LEU A 452 -0.73 3.60 -3.22
CA LEU A 452 -1.30 4.47 -4.25
C LEU A 452 -1.02 5.95 -3.94
N LEU A 453 -1.25 6.39 -2.70
CA LEU A 453 -0.97 7.78 -2.29
C LEU A 453 0.50 8.15 -2.48
N VAL A 454 1.42 7.33 -1.95
CA VAL A 454 2.86 7.61 -2.05
C VAL A 454 3.34 7.58 -3.50
N ASN A 455 2.98 6.55 -4.26
CA ASN A 455 3.36 6.44 -5.67
C ASN A 455 2.83 7.60 -6.50
N LYS A 456 1.59 8.04 -6.25
CA LYS A 456 1.02 9.19 -6.96
C LYS A 456 1.80 10.47 -6.68
N GLN A 457 2.14 10.75 -5.43
CA GLN A 457 2.92 11.93 -5.08
C GLN A 457 4.33 11.90 -5.69
N LEU A 458 4.96 10.74 -5.71
CA LEU A 458 6.32 10.56 -6.24
C LEU A 458 6.36 10.38 -7.76
N SER A 459 5.23 10.13 -8.44
CA SER A 459 5.15 10.08 -9.91
C SER A 459 5.60 11.39 -10.58
N SER A 460 5.47 12.51 -9.85
CA SER A 460 5.90 13.84 -10.28
C SER A 460 7.16 14.30 -9.53
N MET A 461 8.02 13.38 -9.06
CA MET A 461 9.20 13.72 -8.25
C MET A 461 10.16 14.70 -8.93
N ASP A 462 10.16 14.73 -10.27
CA ASP A 462 10.95 15.69 -11.04
C ASP A 462 10.56 17.16 -10.77
N SER A 463 9.33 17.40 -10.33
CA SER A 463 8.85 18.74 -9.95
C SER A 463 9.14 19.13 -8.49
N LEU A 464 9.46 18.16 -7.63
CA LEU A 464 9.69 18.41 -6.21
C LEU A 464 11.00 19.19 -5.99
N SER A 465 11.09 19.97 -4.91
CA SER A 465 12.36 20.62 -4.54
C SER A 465 13.31 19.63 -3.84
N LEU A 466 14.62 19.92 -3.82
CA LEU A 466 15.57 19.12 -3.03
C LEU A 466 15.20 19.11 -1.54
N GLN A 467 14.77 20.25 -1.00
CA GLN A 467 14.26 20.38 0.35
C GLN A 467 13.06 19.44 0.62
N THR A 468 12.10 19.37 -0.31
CA THR A 468 10.94 18.46 -0.19
C THR A 468 11.42 17.01 -0.17
N LEU A 469 12.32 16.61 -1.09
CA LEU A 469 12.87 15.25 -1.10
C LEU A 469 13.57 14.91 0.22
N ALA A 470 14.36 15.84 0.76
CA ALA A 470 15.05 15.67 2.02
C ALA A 470 14.08 15.51 3.22
N ASN A 471 12.99 16.26 3.23
CA ASN A 471 11.95 16.17 4.28
C ASN A 471 11.17 14.86 4.22
N LEU A 472 10.94 14.30 3.01
CA LEU A 472 10.25 13.02 2.85
C LEU A 472 11.15 11.82 3.19
N TYR A 473 12.47 11.98 3.11
CA TYR A 473 13.44 10.89 3.31
C TYR A 473 13.28 10.11 4.62
N PRO A 474 13.23 10.74 5.82
CA PRO A 474 13.09 10.00 7.08
C PRO A 474 11.75 9.25 7.21
N VAL A 475 10.72 9.65 6.46
CA VAL A 475 9.41 9.00 6.45
C VAL A 475 9.37 7.81 5.48
N LEU A 476 10.00 7.96 4.31
CA LEU A 476 9.99 6.96 3.24
C LEU A 476 11.08 5.88 3.38
N VAL A 477 12.17 6.18 4.06
CA VAL A 477 13.37 5.34 4.18
C VAL A 477 13.72 5.13 5.65
N GLU A 478 12.69 4.84 6.47
CA GLU A 478 12.80 4.64 7.93
C GLU A 478 13.83 3.56 8.30
N GLU A 479 14.06 2.58 7.43
CA GLU A 479 14.99 1.48 7.66
C GLU A 479 16.47 1.89 7.58
N ASN A 480 16.78 3.06 7.01
CA ASN A 480 18.16 3.51 6.91
C ASN A 480 18.65 4.12 8.23
N THR A 481 19.25 3.28 9.07
CA THR A 481 19.87 3.64 10.35
C THR A 481 21.01 4.66 10.24
N PHE A 482 21.54 4.92 9.04
CA PHE A 482 22.51 6.01 8.87
C PHE A 482 21.86 7.39 8.94
N TYR A 483 20.54 7.50 8.81
CA TYR A 483 19.86 8.74 9.15
C TYR A 483 19.97 8.98 10.67
N PRO A 484 20.34 10.20 11.12
CA PRO A 484 20.47 10.53 12.54
C PRO A 484 19.21 10.17 13.34
N HIS A 485 19.38 9.39 14.40
CA HIS A 485 18.27 8.86 15.17
C HIS A 485 18.62 8.69 16.65
N THR A 486 17.56 8.54 17.46
CA THR A 486 17.67 8.18 18.87
C THR A 486 17.80 6.67 19.01
N LYS A 487 18.89 6.20 19.63
CA LYS A 487 19.03 4.82 20.09
C LYS A 487 18.90 4.75 21.61
N ILE A 488 17.80 4.17 22.07
CA ILE A 488 17.59 3.91 23.51
C ILE A 488 18.37 2.66 23.91
N LEU A 489 19.15 2.81 24.98
CA LEU A 489 20.11 1.81 25.47
C LEU A 489 19.62 1.11 26.74
N GLY A 490 18.76 1.77 27.51
CA GLY A 490 18.12 1.23 28.73
C GLY A 490 17.72 2.34 29.68
N TYR A 491 17.46 1.99 30.94
CA TYR A 491 16.95 2.94 31.94
C TYR A 491 17.53 2.65 33.32
N TYR A 492 17.93 3.70 34.04
CA TYR A 492 18.15 3.66 35.49
C TYR A 492 16.88 4.17 36.19
N GLY A 493 15.99 3.25 36.57
CA GLY A 493 14.65 3.61 37.02
C GLY A 493 13.86 4.35 35.94
N THR A 494 13.53 5.63 36.18
CA THR A 494 12.83 6.47 35.19
C THR A 494 13.78 7.21 34.25
N LYS A 495 15.10 7.22 34.53
CA LYS A 495 16.07 7.98 33.75
C LYS A 495 16.54 7.17 32.54
N PRO A 496 16.32 7.63 31.29
CA PRO A 496 16.79 6.91 30.11
C PRO A 496 18.29 7.07 29.91
N VAL A 497 18.91 6.00 29.43
CA VAL A 497 20.22 6.01 28.79
C VAL A 497 19.99 5.87 27.29
N TRP A 498 20.50 6.82 26.51
CA TRP A 498 20.28 6.82 25.06
C TRP A 498 21.43 7.51 24.32
N ALA A 499 21.47 7.32 23.01
CA ALA A 499 22.44 7.94 22.12
C ALA A 499 21.74 8.65 20.95
N TRP A 500 22.23 9.82 20.58
CA TRP A 500 22.00 10.43 19.28
C TRP A 500 23.14 10.01 18.34
N THR A 501 22.81 9.31 17.26
CA THR A 501 23.79 8.55 16.46
C THR A 501 23.32 8.36 15.01
N CYS A 502 24.25 7.93 14.16
CA CYS A 502 23.99 7.39 12.82
C CYS A 502 24.54 5.94 12.67
N ALA A 503 24.73 5.23 13.79
CA ALA A 503 25.16 3.84 13.80
C ALA A 503 24.05 2.86 13.41
N ARG A 504 24.44 1.71 12.83
CA ARG A 504 23.48 0.63 12.56
C ARG A 504 22.89 0.09 13.84
N ASP A 505 23.74 -0.09 14.85
CA ASP A 505 23.32 -0.50 16.17
C ASP A 505 24.29 0.00 17.25
N ILE A 506 23.75 0.20 18.45
CA ILE A 506 24.52 0.44 19.67
C ILE A 506 23.89 -0.37 20.79
N SER A 507 24.72 -1.14 21.50
CA SER A 507 24.31 -1.87 22.70
C SER A 507 25.02 -1.33 23.94
N TYR A 508 24.34 -1.41 25.09
CA TYR A 508 24.85 -0.99 26.39
C TYR A 508 24.61 -2.13 27.39
N ARG A 509 25.69 -2.70 27.92
CA ARG A 509 25.61 -3.86 28.82
C ARG A 509 26.41 -3.59 30.08
N ILE A 510 25.74 -3.68 31.22
CA ILE A 510 26.39 -3.68 32.53
C ILE A 510 26.98 -5.06 32.76
N MET A 511 28.29 -5.11 32.98
CA MET A 511 29.05 -6.29 33.36
C MET A 511 29.20 -6.32 34.89
N GLY A 512 29.85 -7.36 35.44
CA GLY A 512 30.30 -7.31 36.84
C GLY A 512 31.27 -6.14 37.08
N ASP A 513 31.37 -5.70 38.34
CA ASP A 513 32.29 -4.64 38.80
C ASP A 513 32.03 -3.23 38.23
N ASP A 514 30.77 -2.87 37.98
CA ASP A 514 30.36 -1.54 37.48
C ASP A 514 30.97 -1.15 36.12
N ILE A 515 31.38 -2.16 35.36
CA ILE A 515 31.90 -1.99 34.01
C ILE A 515 30.73 -1.98 33.03
N VAL A 516 30.61 -0.90 32.26
CA VAL A 516 29.67 -0.81 31.15
C VAL A 516 30.42 -1.07 29.85
N ASN A 517 29.96 -2.07 29.10
CA ASN A 517 30.39 -2.30 27.73
C ASN A 517 29.40 -1.65 26.76
N ILE A 518 29.89 -0.72 25.95
CA ILE A 518 29.16 -0.13 24.83
C ILE A 518 29.75 -0.72 23.54
N ASN A 519 28.93 -1.44 22.76
CA ASN A 519 29.34 -1.90 21.43
C ASN A 519 28.63 -1.06 20.37
N ILE A 520 29.39 -0.60 19.38
CA ILE A 520 28.89 0.25 18.29
C ILE A 520 29.16 -0.45 16.95
N ASP A 521 28.11 -0.71 16.18
CA ASP A 521 28.20 -1.17 14.79
C ASP A 521 28.17 0.04 13.84
N PHE A 522 29.34 0.38 13.31
CA PHE A 522 29.51 1.43 12.32
C PHE A 522 30.61 1.03 11.33
N PRO A 523 30.55 1.45 10.05
CA PRO A 523 31.49 0.95 9.07
C PRO A 523 32.95 1.29 9.41
N GLN A 524 33.81 0.31 9.16
CA GLN A 524 35.25 0.40 9.41
C GLN A 524 35.88 1.57 8.63
N ASN A 525 36.91 2.18 9.22
CA ASN A 525 37.69 3.30 8.68
C ASN A 525 36.97 4.65 8.64
N TYR A 526 35.70 4.70 9.03
CA TYR A 526 34.96 5.95 9.17
C TYR A 526 35.04 6.49 10.59
N THR A 527 34.82 7.80 10.70
CA THR A 527 34.70 8.48 11.98
C THR A 527 33.22 8.61 12.31
N HIS A 528 32.87 8.18 13.52
CA HIS A 528 31.53 8.26 14.07
C HIS A 528 31.53 9.21 15.25
N TYR A 529 30.57 10.13 15.26
CA TYR A 529 30.34 11.06 16.35
C TYR A 529 29.06 10.68 17.08
N VAL A 530 29.10 10.59 18.41
CA VAL A 530 27.96 10.13 19.22
C VAL A 530 27.78 11.02 20.43
N ILE A 531 26.53 11.41 20.69
CA ILE A 531 26.13 12.06 21.94
C ILE A 531 25.36 11.02 22.76
N PHE A 532 25.91 10.57 23.87
CA PHE A 532 25.21 9.74 24.83
C PHE A 532 24.66 10.58 25.98
N LYS A 533 23.44 10.29 26.41
CA LYS A 533 22.73 10.96 27.51
C LYS A 533 22.39 9.97 28.61
N GLY A 534 22.48 10.43 29.86
CA GLY A 534 22.15 9.63 31.05
C GLY A 534 23.15 8.54 31.39
N VAL A 535 24.39 8.66 30.88
CA VAL A 535 25.47 7.72 31.22
C VAL A 535 26.02 8.11 32.60
N PRO A 536 26.01 7.19 33.60
CA PRO A 536 26.57 7.46 34.91
C PRO A 536 28.04 7.89 34.82
N THR A 537 28.49 8.68 35.79
CA THR A 537 29.89 9.11 35.84
C THR A 537 30.80 7.89 35.88
N PHE A 538 31.92 7.97 35.15
CA PHE A 538 32.94 6.93 35.08
C PHE A 538 34.33 7.46 35.46
N HIS A 539 34.41 8.62 36.09
CA HIS A 539 35.64 9.21 36.64
C HIS A 539 36.85 9.19 35.68
N ALA A 540 36.62 9.48 34.39
CA ALA A 540 37.63 9.43 33.33
C ALA A 540 38.32 8.05 33.15
N ARG A 541 37.73 6.98 33.68
CA ARG A 541 38.11 5.59 33.43
C ARG A 541 37.29 5.08 32.25
N ILE A 542 37.88 5.21 31.08
CA ILE A 542 37.32 4.72 29.81
C ILE A 542 38.41 4.07 28.98
N GLU A 543 38.04 2.95 28.38
CA GLU A 543 38.83 2.23 27.41
C GLU A 543 38.15 2.33 26.05
N ILE A 544 38.89 2.81 25.05
CA ILE A 544 38.47 2.79 23.65
C ILE A 544 39.52 1.95 22.92
N GLN A 545 39.11 0.90 22.21
CA GLN A 545 40.05 0.04 21.46
C GLN A 545 41.16 -0.56 22.32
N GLN A 546 40.81 -1.05 23.51
CA GLN A 546 41.76 -1.66 24.46
C GLN A 546 42.85 -0.71 24.97
N LEU A 547 42.66 0.60 24.81
CA LEU A 547 43.56 1.64 25.30
C LEU A 547 42.80 2.55 26.27
N MET A 548 43.45 2.92 27.38
CA MET A 548 42.90 3.91 28.31
C MET A 548 43.02 5.32 27.72
N PHE A 549 41.92 6.04 27.64
CA PHE A 549 41.88 7.41 27.13
C PHE A 549 41.72 8.43 28.26
N ARG A 550 42.49 9.52 28.19
CA ARG A 550 42.24 10.73 28.99
C ARG A 550 41.27 11.62 28.24
N THR A 551 40.45 12.36 28.98
CA THR A 551 39.59 13.39 28.41
C THR A 551 40.46 14.49 27.78
N ASP A 552 40.04 14.98 26.62
CA ASP A 552 40.68 16.12 25.93
C ASP A 552 39.59 16.98 25.28
N PRO A 553 39.40 18.24 25.69
CA PRO A 553 38.45 19.15 25.05
C PRO A 553 38.67 19.35 23.54
N SER A 554 39.87 19.05 23.04
CA SER A 554 40.24 19.16 21.62
C SER A 554 40.09 17.85 20.85
N PHE A 555 39.43 16.82 21.42
CA PHE A 555 39.34 15.47 20.86
C PHE A 555 38.82 15.40 19.42
N GLU A 556 38.03 16.38 18.99
CA GLU A 556 37.45 16.42 17.65
C GLU A 556 38.45 16.88 16.57
N ILE A 557 39.54 17.56 16.94
CA ILE A 557 40.49 18.17 16.01
C ILE A 557 41.45 17.16 15.38
N TYR A 558 41.91 16.16 16.14
CA TYR A 558 42.94 15.24 15.68
C TYR A 558 42.36 13.99 15.01
N ASN A 559 43.16 13.32 14.18
CA ASN A 559 42.76 12.10 13.48
C ASN A 559 42.84 10.84 14.37
N SER A 560 42.21 10.88 15.53
CA SER A 560 42.11 9.77 16.48
C SER A 560 40.73 9.72 17.13
N SER A 561 40.42 8.61 17.81
CA SER A 561 39.29 8.57 18.74
C SER A 561 39.55 9.48 19.93
N GLY A 562 38.49 9.87 20.64
CA GLY A 562 38.59 10.64 21.87
C GLY A 562 37.21 10.99 22.42
N TYR A 563 37.18 11.65 23.57
CA TYR A 563 35.94 11.95 24.25
C TYR A 563 36.02 13.16 25.18
N VAL A 564 34.84 13.67 25.53
CA VAL A 564 34.59 14.57 26.66
C VAL A 564 33.37 14.04 27.42
N TYR A 565 33.34 14.22 28.74
CA TYR A 565 32.20 13.91 29.58
C TYR A 565 31.78 15.13 30.37
N HIS A 566 30.49 15.47 30.33
CA HIS A 566 29.88 16.50 31.15
C HIS A 566 29.08 15.82 32.26
N SER A 567 29.59 15.92 33.49
CA SER A 567 28.95 15.35 34.67
C SER A 567 27.71 16.11 35.13
N GLU A 568 27.57 17.39 34.76
CA GLU A 568 26.44 18.23 35.18
C GLU A 568 25.10 17.73 34.61
N ASP A 569 25.13 17.20 33.39
CA ASP A 569 23.97 16.70 32.66
C ASP A 569 24.10 15.22 32.24
N GLU A 570 25.15 14.54 32.72
CA GLU A 570 25.50 13.15 32.39
C GLU A 570 25.60 12.87 30.88
N THR A 571 26.23 13.80 30.15
CA THR A 571 26.42 13.69 28.71
C THR A 571 27.83 13.19 28.39
N PHE A 572 27.91 12.10 27.63
CA PHE A 572 29.16 11.53 27.11
C PHE A 572 29.27 11.78 25.61
N PHE A 573 30.25 12.59 25.22
CA PHE A 573 30.56 12.92 23.83
C PHE A 573 31.69 12.05 23.33
N LEU A 574 31.45 11.32 22.25
CA LEU A 574 32.40 10.37 21.71
C LEU A 574 32.69 10.65 20.25
N LYS A 575 33.98 10.75 19.91
CA LYS A 575 34.49 10.54 18.56
C LYS A 575 35.12 9.15 18.51
N SER A 576 34.55 8.26 17.73
CA SER A 576 35.09 6.91 17.50
C SER A 576 35.60 6.81 16.07
N ARG A 577 36.91 6.62 15.89
CA ARG A 577 37.47 6.21 14.59
C ARG A 577 37.50 4.69 14.54
N HIS A 578 36.58 4.10 13.79
CA HIS A 578 36.37 2.66 13.75
C HIS A 578 37.55 1.95 13.07
N LYS A 579 38.27 1.09 13.82
CA LYS A 579 39.32 0.19 13.32
C LYS A 579 38.75 -1.17 12.92
N SER A 580 37.56 -1.48 13.39
CA SER A 580 36.73 -2.64 13.08
C SER A 580 35.28 -2.19 12.94
N GLN A 581 34.43 -3.02 12.34
CA GLN A 581 33.01 -2.68 12.21
C GLN A 581 32.32 -2.55 13.58
N ASN A 582 32.65 -3.47 14.50
CA ASN A 582 32.12 -3.48 15.86
C ASN A 582 33.17 -2.96 16.85
N GLU A 583 33.00 -1.73 17.31
CA GLU A 583 33.90 -1.12 18.28
C GLU A 583 33.38 -1.30 19.71
N LEU A 584 34.27 -1.71 20.62
CA LEU A 584 33.99 -1.84 22.04
C LEU A 584 34.56 -0.66 22.81
N ILE A 585 33.72 -0.05 23.64
CA ILE A 585 34.08 0.97 24.61
C ILE A 585 33.72 0.45 25.99
N ARG A 586 34.66 0.53 26.94
CA ARG A 586 34.42 0.16 28.33
C ARG A 586 34.46 1.38 29.22
N LEU A 587 33.45 1.54 30.05
CA LEU A 587 33.37 2.59 31.06
C LEU A 587 33.40 1.91 32.44
N TRP A 588 34.18 2.42 33.38
CA TRP A 588 34.09 2.01 34.79
C TRP A 588 33.23 3.03 35.52
N CYS A 589 31.93 2.78 35.50
CA CYS A 589 30.93 3.70 36.03
C CYS A 589 30.81 3.59 37.56
N ASP A 590 30.20 4.60 38.18
CA ASP A 590 29.70 4.48 39.54
C ASP A 590 28.60 3.41 39.60
N HIS A 591 28.55 2.68 40.72
CA HIS A 591 27.54 1.65 40.94
C HIS A 591 26.14 2.25 40.84
N ALA A 592 25.41 1.86 39.80
CA ALA A 592 24.04 2.29 39.58
C ALA A 592 23.11 1.08 39.68
N THR A 593 22.37 0.98 40.78
CA THR A 593 21.35 -0.06 40.96
C THR A 593 20.15 0.18 40.04
N ASN A 594 19.44 -0.88 39.66
CA ASN A 594 18.15 -0.85 38.94
C ASN A 594 18.21 -0.47 37.44
N PHE A 595 19.28 -0.86 36.73
CA PHE A 595 19.28 -0.76 35.28
C PHE A 595 18.34 -1.80 34.65
N THR A 596 17.46 -1.34 33.75
CA THR A 596 16.66 -2.21 32.89
C THR A 596 17.11 -2.03 31.46
N GLN A 597 17.58 -3.13 30.85
CA GLN A 597 18.01 -3.13 29.46
C GLN A 597 16.80 -3.02 28.52
N LYS A 598 16.98 -2.34 27.37
CA LYS A 598 15.98 -2.33 26.29
C LYS A 598 15.93 -3.68 25.58
#